data_AF-A0A2S7MW97-F1
#
_entry.id   AF-A0A2S7MW97-F1
#
_cell.length_a   1.000
_cell.length_b   1.000
_cell.length_c   1.000
_cell.angle_alpha   90.00
_cell.angle_beta   90.00
_cell.angle_gamma   90.00
#
_symmetry.space_group_name_H-M   'P 1'
#
loop_
_entity.id
_entity.type
_entity.pdbx_description
1 polymer ?
#
loop_
_entity_poly.entity_id
_entity_poly.type
_entity_poly.pdbx_seq_one_letter_code
_entity_poly.pdbx_strand_id
1 'polypeptide(L)'
;MRISVKKITRYFKTDKELFFEELNDYRQSLDDAIKALEQDIQILRLALAKHRALGKSLVEQKKSLHVRMQSINKIIIQYVKMGNDEAAKDMVREKVKEQQKLQSLNEILDLQNQRIQDYQLRLKKVISILDNHKRNRAAFLIKQQIAIQELTISCKLNKKSCKKHIERIQREILDKDSYQSIDLMEDTQIDGLIEKELSHFKMNYAANNL
;
A
#
# COMPACT_ATOMS: atom_id res chain seq x y z
N MET A 1 10.79 27.85 -20.06
CA MET A 1 9.67 27.50 -20.95
C MET A 1 10.14 26.38 -21.88
N ARG A 2 9.84 25.10 -21.60
CA ARG A 2 10.27 23.97 -22.44
C ARG A 2 9.30 23.84 -23.61
N ILE A 3 9.67 24.36 -24.78
CA ILE A 3 8.94 24.11 -26.03
C ILE A 3 9.01 22.60 -26.26
N SER A 4 7.85 21.94 -26.30
CA SER A 4 7.77 20.48 -26.37
C SER A 4 8.35 19.98 -27.69
N VAL A 5 9.47 19.25 -27.62
CA VAL A 5 10.09 18.57 -28.77
C VAL A 5 9.10 17.62 -29.47
N LYS A 6 8.09 17.12 -28.76
CA LYS A 6 6.95 16.35 -29.31
C LYS A 6 6.16 17.12 -30.39
N LYS A 7 6.05 18.46 -30.34
CA LYS A 7 5.28 19.23 -31.34
C LYS A 7 5.99 19.35 -32.70
N ILE A 8 7.32 19.45 -32.73
CA ILE A 8 8.07 19.68 -33.97
C ILE A 8 8.16 18.40 -34.81
N THR A 9 8.30 17.23 -34.18
CA THR A 9 8.39 15.95 -34.88
C THR A 9 7.06 15.46 -35.46
N ARG A 10 5.92 15.99 -35.00
CA ARG A 10 4.58 15.63 -35.51
C ARG A 10 4.33 16.07 -36.96
N TYR A 11 5.04 17.11 -37.43
CA TYR A 11 4.87 17.68 -38.77
C TYR A 11 5.51 16.84 -39.89
N PHE A 12 6.39 15.89 -39.56
CA PHE A 12 7.13 15.08 -40.54
C PHE A 12 6.74 13.60 -40.54
N LYS A 13 5.83 13.19 -39.65
CA LYS A 13 5.42 11.79 -39.49
C LYS A 13 4.17 11.50 -40.32
N THR A 14 4.12 10.29 -40.87
CA THR A 14 2.91 9.78 -41.53
C THR A 14 1.83 9.45 -40.48
N ASP A 15 0.56 9.47 -40.88
CA ASP A 15 -0.58 9.08 -40.02
C ASP A 15 -0.35 7.69 -39.36
N LYS A 16 0.37 6.80 -40.04
CA LYS A 16 0.75 5.46 -39.53
C LYS A 16 1.79 5.52 -38.40
N GLU A 17 2.80 6.37 -38.53
CA GLU A 17 3.83 6.54 -37.50
C GLU A 17 3.23 7.20 -36.26
N LEU A 18 2.35 8.19 -36.42
CA LEU A 18 1.61 8.80 -35.32
C LEU A 18 0.73 7.80 -34.59
N PHE A 19 0.04 6.93 -35.34
CA PHE A 19 -0.79 5.88 -34.77
C PHE A 19 0.02 4.86 -33.93
N PHE A 20 1.21 4.46 -34.40
CA PHE A 20 2.08 3.59 -33.61
C PHE A 20 2.62 4.26 -32.35
N GLU A 21 2.93 5.56 -32.41
CA GLU A 21 3.34 6.32 -31.22
C GLU A 21 2.21 6.42 -30.20
N GLU A 22 0.97 6.65 -30.61
CA GLU A 22 -0.18 6.70 -29.70
C GLU A 22 -0.43 5.35 -29.02
N LEU A 23 -0.29 4.24 -29.74
CA LEU A 23 -0.39 2.90 -29.15
C LEU A 23 0.74 2.61 -28.16
N ASN A 24 1.97 3.08 -28.45
CA ASN A 24 3.11 2.92 -27.56
C ASN A 24 3.02 3.80 -26.32
N ASP A 25 2.58 5.06 -26.47
CA ASP A 25 2.34 5.98 -25.35
C ASP A 25 1.25 5.40 -24.42
N TYR A 26 0.17 4.84 -24.98
CA TYR A 26 -0.87 4.17 -24.19
C TYR A 26 -0.33 2.93 -23.45
N ARG A 27 0.43 2.07 -24.14
CA ARG A 27 1.08 0.92 -23.51
C ARG A 27 1.96 1.34 -22.34
N GLN A 28 2.77 2.38 -22.54
CA GLN A 28 3.66 2.89 -21.50
C GLN A 28 2.87 3.37 -20.29
N SER A 29 1.74 4.06 -20.49
CA SER A 29 0.88 4.48 -19.38
C SER A 29 0.32 3.31 -18.56
N LEU A 30 -0.03 2.19 -19.22
CA LEU A 30 -0.47 0.97 -18.52
C LEU A 30 0.68 0.29 -17.78
N ASP A 31 1.88 0.25 -18.37
CA ASP A 31 3.10 -0.27 -17.74
C ASP A 31 3.47 0.54 -16.49
N ASP A 32 3.41 1.87 -16.58
CA ASP A 32 3.70 2.78 -15.45
C ASP A 32 2.67 2.62 -14.32
N ALA A 33 1.38 2.50 -14.64
CA ALA A 33 0.33 2.26 -13.66
C ALA A 33 0.50 0.91 -12.93
N ILE A 34 0.85 -0.15 -13.66
CA ILE A 34 1.15 -1.47 -13.07
C ILE A 34 2.36 -1.36 -12.13
N LYS A 35 3.40 -0.64 -12.54
CA LYS A 35 4.61 -0.47 -11.74
C LYS A 35 4.32 0.28 -10.44
N ALA A 36 3.51 1.34 -10.48
CA ALA A 36 3.07 2.06 -9.28
C ALA A 36 2.31 1.13 -8.31
N LEU A 37 1.33 0.38 -8.82
CA LEU A 37 0.58 -0.60 -8.00
C LEU A 37 1.48 -1.69 -7.40
N GLU A 38 2.51 -2.14 -8.11
CA GLU A 38 3.49 -3.09 -7.58
C GLU A 38 4.34 -2.48 -6.46
N GLN A 39 4.69 -1.20 -6.55
CA GLN A 39 5.38 -0.47 -5.49
C GLN A 39 4.49 -0.30 -4.26
N ASP A 40 3.22 0.08 -4.42
CA ASP A 40 2.24 0.17 -3.34
C ASP A 40 2.09 -1.13 -2.58
N ILE A 41 2.02 -2.25 -3.30
CA ILE A 41 1.96 -3.59 -2.70
C ILE A 41 3.20 -3.85 -1.85
N GLN A 42 4.38 -3.45 -2.29
CA GLN A 42 5.62 -3.61 -1.51
C GLN A 42 5.59 -2.76 -0.24
N ILE A 43 5.18 -1.49 -0.34
CA ILE A 43 5.05 -0.57 0.80
C ILE A 43 4.07 -1.14 1.83
N LEU A 44 2.87 -1.56 1.40
CA LEU A 44 1.85 -2.15 2.27
C LEU A 44 2.33 -3.44 2.93
N ARG A 45 3.06 -4.30 2.21
CA ARG A 45 3.66 -5.52 2.78
C ARG A 45 4.71 -5.20 3.84
N LEU A 46 5.55 -4.19 3.60
CA LEU A 46 6.55 -3.73 4.56
C LEU A 46 5.89 -3.16 5.83
N ALA A 47 4.88 -2.31 5.67
CA ALA A 47 4.11 -1.75 6.78
C ALA A 47 3.46 -2.87 7.63
N LEU A 48 2.82 -3.84 7.00
CA LEU A 48 2.27 -5.02 7.68
C LEU A 48 3.33 -5.81 8.45
N ALA A 49 4.50 -6.02 7.86
CA ALA A 49 5.60 -6.71 8.53
C ALA A 49 6.08 -5.94 9.78
N LYS A 50 6.24 -4.61 9.67
CA LYS A 50 6.61 -3.73 10.79
C LYS A 50 5.57 -3.79 11.92
N HIS A 51 4.28 -3.63 11.60
CA HIS A 51 3.20 -3.69 12.59
C HIS A 51 3.09 -5.07 13.26
N ARG A 52 3.26 -6.17 12.52
CA ARG A 52 3.29 -7.53 13.10
C ARG A 52 4.50 -7.73 14.03
N ALA A 53 5.67 -7.22 13.67
CA ALA A 53 6.86 -7.31 14.51
C ALA A 53 6.67 -6.52 15.81
N LEU A 54 6.12 -5.31 15.73
CA LEU A 54 5.78 -4.50 16.89
C LEU A 54 4.75 -5.22 17.79
N GLY A 55 3.68 -5.77 17.20
CA GLY A 55 2.68 -6.54 17.93
C GLY A 55 3.28 -7.73 18.69
N LYS A 56 4.21 -8.48 18.08
CA LYS A 56 4.95 -9.55 18.76
C LYS A 56 5.76 -9.04 19.96
N SER A 57 6.47 -7.92 19.81
CA SER A 57 7.23 -7.32 20.90
C SER A 57 6.34 -6.88 22.06
N LEU A 58 5.19 -6.27 21.76
CA LEU A 58 4.20 -5.86 22.76
C LEU A 58 3.58 -7.06 23.48
N VAL A 59 3.35 -8.19 22.78
CA VAL A 59 2.88 -9.44 23.41
C VAL A 59 3.91 -10.00 24.38
N GLU A 60 5.21 -9.96 24.06
CA GLU A 60 6.27 -10.38 24.99
C GLU A 60 6.35 -9.45 26.22
N GLN A 61 6.22 -8.13 26.02
CA GLN A 61 6.13 -7.18 27.14
C GLN A 61 4.92 -7.46 28.03
N LYS A 62 3.77 -7.79 27.44
CA LYS A 62 2.54 -8.17 28.15
C LYS A 62 2.77 -9.40 29.04
N LYS A 63 3.45 -10.42 28.52
CA LYS A 63 3.83 -11.61 29.31
C LYS A 63 4.72 -11.24 30.48
N SER A 64 5.73 -10.39 30.26
CA SER A 64 6.64 -9.93 31.31
C SER A 64 5.91 -9.20 32.44
N LEU A 65 5.00 -8.26 32.10
CA LEU A 65 4.15 -7.58 33.08
C LEU A 65 3.30 -8.56 33.88
N HIS A 66 2.73 -9.57 33.22
CA HIS A 66 1.91 -10.58 33.89
C HIS A 66 2.73 -11.40 34.91
N VAL A 67 3.95 -11.81 34.53
CA VAL A 67 4.88 -12.49 35.45
C VAL A 67 5.24 -11.59 36.64
N ARG A 68 5.52 -10.31 36.40
CA ARG A 68 5.81 -9.34 37.48
C ARG A 68 4.63 -9.19 38.44
N MET A 69 3.41 -9.06 37.95
CA MET A 69 2.21 -9.01 38.79
C MET A 69 2.01 -10.28 39.63
N GLN A 70 2.28 -11.46 39.06
CA GLN A 70 2.23 -12.71 39.81
C GLN A 70 3.28 -12.76 40.93
N SER A 71 4.48 -12.24 40.69
CA SER A 71 5.51 -12.11 41.73
C SER A 71 5.08 -11.15 42.84
N ILE A 72 4.53 -9.98 42.49
CA ILE A 72 4.01 -9.03 43.48
C ILE A 72 2.88 -9.66 44.32
N ASN A 73 1.98 -10.43 43.71
CA ASN A 73 0.94 -11.17 44.45
C ASN A 73 1.53 -12.12 45.50
N LYS A 74 2.61 -12.85 45.16
CA LYS A 74 3.28 -13.75 46.12
C LYS A 74 3.86 -12.97 47.30
N ILE A 75 4.48 -11.82 47.02
CA ILE A 75 5.07 -10.94 48.05
C ILE A 75 3.98 -10.37 48.97
N ILE A 76 2.86 -9.90 48.41
CA ILE A 76 1.71 -9.42 49.20
C ILE A 76 1.23 -10.51 50.17
N ILE A 77 1.03 -11.74 49.68
CA ILE A 77 0.60 -12.87 50.52
C ILE A 77 1.61 -13.15 51.64
N GLN A 78 2.91 -13.05 51.36
CA GLN A 78 3.95 -13.22 52.38
C GLN A 78 3.88 -12.13 53.46
N TYR A 79 3.80 -10.85 53.08
CA TYR A 79 3.71 -9.76 54.07
C TYR A 79 2.46 -9.84 54.93
N VAL A 80 1.31 -10.20 54.36
CA VAL A 80 0.08 -10.44 55.12
C VAL A 80 0.26 -11.58 56.12
N LYS A 81 0.88 -12.71 55.71
CA LYS A 81 1.15 -13.83 56.62
C LYS A 81 2.11 -13.47 57.75
N MET A 82 3.01 -12.51 57.52
CA MET A 82 3.96 -12.01 58.52
C MET A 82 3.38 -10.89 59.41
N GLY A 83 2.12 -10.49 59.19
CA GLY A 83 1.49 -9.37 59.91
C GLY A 83 2.08 -8.00 59.57
N ASN A 84 2.79 -7.87 58.45
CA ASN A 84 3.35 -6.60 58.00
C ASN A 84 2.40 -5.91 56.99
N ASP A 85 1.32 -5.37 57.53
CA ASP A 85 0.23 -4.80 56.73
C ASP A 85 0.65 -3.59 55.90
N GLU A 86 1.58 -2.77 56.40
CA GLU A 86 2.02 -1.57 55.68
C GLU A 86 2.85 -1.93 54.44
N ALA A 87 3.77 -2.90 54.57
CA ALA A 87 4.50 -3.43 53.42
C ALA A 87 3.57 -4.13 52.41
N ALA A 88 2.53 -4.82 52.89
CA ALA A 88 1.51 -5.42 52.01
C ALA A 88 0.75 -4.35 51.22
N LYS A 89 0.33 -3.25 51.85
CA LYS A 89 -0.35 -2.12 51.16
C LYS A 89 0.54 -1.48 50.11
N ASP A 90 1.82 -1.27 50.38
CA ASP A 90 2.74 -0.69 49.40
C ASP A 90 2.89 -1.60 48.18
N MET A 91 2.95 -2.92 48.38
CA MET A 91 2.97 -3.87 47.26
C MET A 91 1.65 -3.91 46.48
N VAL A 92 0.51 -3.70 47.15
CA VAL A 92 -0.78 -3.53 46.45
C VAL A 92 -0.75 -2.28 45.56
N ARG A 93 -0.20 -1.16 46.03
CA ARG A 93 -0.05 0.06 45.19
C ARG A 93 0.84 -0.20 43.97
N GLU A 94 1.96 -0.90 44.15
CA GLU A 94 2.82 -1.30 43.01
C GLU A 94 2.11 -2.22 42.03
N LYS A 95 1.31 -3.18 42.52
CA LYS A 95 0.48 -4.03 41.66
C LYS A 95 -0.51 -3.22 40.84
N VAL A 96 -1.16 -2.21 41.43
CA VAL A 96 -2.10 -1.34 40.72
C VAL A 96 -1.39 -0.57 39.59
N LYS A 97 -0.17 -0.06 39.83
CA LYS A 97 0.64 0.59 38.78
C LYS A 97 0.94 -0.36 37.62
N GLU A 98 1.35 -1.59 37.92
CA GLU A 98 1.60 -2.60 36.88
C GLU A 98 0.33 -3.01 36.13
N GLN A 99 -0.83 -3.04 36.81
CA GLN A 99 -2.12 -3.30 36.18
C GLN A 99 -2.56 -2.17 35.24
N GLN A 100 -2.29 -0.92 35.59
CA GLN A 100 -2.54 0.23 34.71
C GLN A 100 -1.66 0.16 33.45
N LYS A 101 -0.36 -0.16 33.60
CA LYS A 101 0.54 -0.38 32.46
C LYS A 101 0.03 -1.49 31.53
N LEU A 102 -0.46 -2.59 32.11
CA LEU A 102 -1.04 -3.70 31.35
C LEU A 102 -2.28 -3.27 30.57
N GLN A 103 -3.14 -2.44 31.16
CA GLN A 103 -4.31 -1.89 30.48
C GLN A 103 -3.92 -1.02 29.28
N SER A 104 -3.00 -0.06 29.48
CA SER A 104 -2.50 0.78 28.37
C SER A 104 -1.86 -0.06 27.26
N LEU A 105 -1.14 -1.12 27.61
CA LEU A 105 -0.54 -2.02 26.64
C LEU A 105 -1.58 -2.79 25.82
N ASN A 106 -2.70 -3.19 26.42
CA ASN A 106 -3.80 -3.84 25.70
C ASN A 106 -4.46 -2.89 24.70
N GLU A 107 -4.71 -1.64 25.11
CA GLU A 107 -5.27 -0.60 24.21
C GLU A 107 -4.37 -0.38 22.99
N ILE A 108 -3.05 -0.34 23.21
CA ILE A 108 -2.08 -0.23 22.10
C ILE A 108 -2.13 -1.47 21.21
N LEU A 109 -2.18 -2.68 21.78
CA LEU A 109 -2.30 -3.91 20.99
C LEU A 109 -3.57 -3.95 20.14
N ASP A 110 -4.70 -3.49 20.67
CA ASP A 110 -5.96 -3.42 19.95
C ASP A 110 -5.87 -2.44 18.76
N LEU A 111 -5.29 -1.26 18.97
CA LEU A 111 -5.02 -0.30 17.90
C LEU A 111 -4.07 -0.86 16.83
N GLN A 112 -3.04 -1.62 17.22
CA GLN A 112 -2.13 -2.29 16.29
C GLN A 112 -2.86 -3.36 15.47
N ASN A 113 -3.73 -4.14 16.10
CA ASN A 113 -4.52 -5.17 15.42
C ASN A 113 -5.49 -4.54 14.41
N GLN A 114 -6.14 -3.42 14.77
CA GLN A 114 -7.00 -2.67 13.85
C GLN A 114 -6.21 -2.17 12.63
N ARG A 115 -5.04 -1.57 12.84
CA ARG A 115 -4.16 -1.12 11.73
C ARG A 115 -3.74 -2.28 10.82
N ILE A 116 -3.41 -3.43 11.41
CA ILE A 116 -3.06 -4.63 10.63
C ILE A 116 -4.23 -5.08 9.76
N GLN A 117 -5.47 -5.05 10.28
CA GLN A 117 -6.66 -5.39 9.50
C GLN A 117 -6.90 -4.39 8.36
N ASP A 118 -6.76 -3.10 8.63
CA ASP A 118 -6.91 -2.04 7.61
C ASP A 118 -5.89 -2.19 6.48
N TYR A 119 -4.62 -2.39 6.80
CA TYR A 119 -3.58 -2.61 5.79
C TYR A 119 -3.79 -3.91 5.01
N GLN A 120 -4.31 -4.97 5.64
CA GLN A 120 -4.67 -6.21 4.93
C GLN A 120 -5.81 -5.98 3.94
N LEU A 121 -6.82 -5.21 4.32
CA LEU A 121 -7.94 -4.87 3.44
C LEU A 121 -7.47 -4.03 2.24
N ARG A 122 -6.67 -2.99 2.50
CA ARG A 122 -6.06 -2.16 1.45
C ARG A 122 -5.21 -3.00 0.51
N LEU A 123 -4.36 -3.87 1.04
CA LEU A 123 -3.52 -4.77 0.24
C LEU A 123 -4.35 -5.68 -0.68
N LYS A 124 -5.44 -6.27 -0.17
CA LYS A 124 -6.36 -7.08 -0.99
C LYS A 124 -6.96 -6.27 -2.14
N LYS A 125 -7.40 -5.03 -1.86
CA LYS A 125 -7.97 -4.13 -2.87
C LYS A 125 -6.93 -3.78 -3.96
N VAL A 126 -5.72 -3.39 -3.57
CA VAL A 126 -4.65 -3.02 -4.52
C VAL A 126 -4.23 -4.23 -5.38
N ILE A 127 -4.13 -5.43 -4.80
CA ILE A 127 -3.85 -6.67 -5.56
C ILE A 127 -4.95 -6.93 -6.60
N SER A 128 -6.22 -6.79 -6.23
CA SER A 128 -7.33 -6.98 -7.17
C SER A 128 -7.30 -5.96 -8.31
N ILE A 129 -6.92 -4.71 -8.01
CA ILE A 129 -6.76 -3.65 -9.02
C ILE A 129 -5.60 -4.00 -9.96
N LEU A 130 -4.44 -4.40 -9.41
CA LEU A 130 -3.27 -4.83 -10.19
C LEU A 130 -3.61 -5.99 -11.14
N ASP A 131 -4.33 -7.00 -10.66
CA ASP A 131 -4.74 -8.14 -11.49
C ASP A 131 -5.63 -7.69 -12.65
N ASN A 132 -6.55 -6.75 -12.40
CA ASN A 132 -7.37 -6.16 -13.45
C ASN A 132 -6.53 -5.39 -14.48
N HIS A 133 -5.59 -4.56 -14.03
CA HIS A 133 -4.69 -3.84 -14.94
C HIS A 133 -3.80 -4.77 -15.76
N LYS A 134 -3.29 -5.87 -15.16
CA LYS A 134 -2.53 -6.89 -15.88
C LYS A 134 -3.36 -7.57 -16.97
N ARG A 135 -4.64 -7.89 -16.69
CA ARG A 135 -5.58 -8.42 -17.69
C ARG A 135 -5.87 -7.42 -18.79
N ASN A 136 -6.16 -6.16 -18.44
CA ASN A 136 -6.42 -5.09 -19.40
C ASN A 136 -5.22 -4.85 -20.31
N ARG A 137 -4.00 -4.85 -19.76
CA ARG A 137 -2.77 -4.77 -20.54
C ARG A 137 -2.62 -5.95 -21.50
N ALA A 138 -2.86 -7.18 -21.04
CA ALA A 138 -2.77 -8.35 -21.91
C ALA A 138 -3.78 -8.27 -23.07
N ALA A 139 -5.02 -7.89 -22.78
CA ALA A 139 -6.05 -7.67 -23.79
C ALA A 139 -5.66 -6.56 -24.78
N PHE A 140 -5.10 -5.45 -24.28
CA PHE A 140 -4.59 -4.36 -25.11
C PHE A 140 -3.47 -4.83 -26.04
N LEU A 141 -2.50 -5.61 -25.57
CA LEU A 141 -1.40 -6.10 -26.41
C LEU A 141 -1.90 -6.99 -27.56
N ILE A 142 -2.91 -7.83 -27.31
CA ILE A 142 -3.54 -8.65 -28.36
C ILE A 142 -4.22 -7.74 -29.38
N LYS A 143 -5.03 -6.78 -28.93
CA LYS A 143 -5.69 -5.80 -29.80
C LYS A 143 -4.68 -5.00 -30.62
N GLN A 144 -3.60 -4.54 -29.99
CA GLN A 144 -2.50 -3.82 -30.63
C GLN A 144 -1.86 -4.67 -31.74
N GLN A 145 -1.61 -5.96 -31.49
CA GLN A 145 -1.02 -6.86 -32.48
C GLN A 145 -1.94 -7.07 -33.69
N ILE A 146 -3.24 -7.28 -33.47
CA ILE A 146 -4.24 -7.41 -34.54
C ILE A 146 -4.29 -6.12 -35.37
N ALA A 147 -4.40 -4.96 -34.72
CA ALA A 147 -4.41 -3.66 -35.40
C ALA A 147 -3.18 -3.42 -36.28
N ILE A 148 -1.98 -3.76 -35.81
CA ILE A 148 -0.75 -3.62 -36.59
C ILE A 148 -0.77 -4.54 -37.82
N GLN A 149 -1.29 -5.77 -37.67
CA GLN A 149 -1.43 -6.73 -38.77
C GLN A 149 -2.44 -6.26 -39.81
N GLU A 150 -3.64 -5.84 -39.39
CA GLU A 150 -4.69 -5.33 -40.27
C GLU A 150 -4.25 -4.06 -41.01
N LEU A 151 -3.55 -3.15 -40.33
CA LEU A 151 -2.99 -1.96 -40.95
C LEU A 151 -1.92 -2.30 -42.00
N THR A 152 -1.09 -3.31 -41.73
CA THR A 152 -0.07 -3.79 -42.67
C THR A 152 -0.70 -4.36 -43.94
N ILE A 153 -1.77 -5.13 -43.81
CA ILE A 153 -2.54 -5.69 -44.94
C ILE A 153 -3.22 -4.56 -45.72
N SER A 154 -3.94 -3.67 -45.03
CA SER A 154 -4.69 -2.56 -45.64
C SER A 154 -3.80 -1.60 -46.43
N CYS A 155 -2.63 -1.27 -45.89
CA CYS A 155 -1.65 -0.43 -46.58
C CYS A 155 -0.99 -1.12 -47.80
N LYS A 156 -0.93 -2.47 -47.85
CA LYS A 156 -0.49 -3.22 -49.04
C LYS A 156 -1.55 -3.24 -50.15
N LEU A 157 -2.83 -3.18 -49.79
CA LEU A 157 -3.95 -3.30 -50.73
C LEU A 157 -4.41 -1.96 -51.32
N ASN A 158 -4.47 -0.86 -50.53
CA ASN A 158 -4.85 0.48 -51.04
C ASN A 158 -4.43 1.62 -50.09
N LYS A 159 -3.58 2.55 -50.56
CA LYS A 159 -3.10 3.70 -49.75
C LYS A 159 -4.20 4.64 -49.24
N LYS A 160 -5.29 4.87 -49.99
CA LYS A 160 -6.42 5.71 -49.55
C LYS A 160 -7.30 5.04 -48.48
N SER A 161 -7.24 3.71 -48.37
CA SER A 161 -7.97 2.92 -47.35
C SER A 161 -7.29 2.98 -45.97
N CYS A 162 -5.97 3.16 -45.94
CA CYS A 162 -5.17 3.02 -44.73
C CYS A 162 -5.53 4.08 -43.65
N LYS A 163 -5.90 5.30 -44.04
CA LYS A 163 -6.33 6.37 -43.11
C LYS A 163 -7.67 6.10 -42.42
N LYS A 164 -8.70 5.69 -43.19
CA LYS A 164 -10.02 5.31 -42.63
C LYS A 164 -9.91 4.11 -41.69
N HIS A 165 -8.95 3.23 -41.96
CA HIS A 165 -8.68 2.07 -41.14
C HIS A 165 -8.03 2.44 -39.80
N ILE A 166 -7.07 3.37 -39.79
CA ILE A 166 -6.49 3.96 -38.56
C ILE A 166 -7.58 4.58 -37.69
N GLU A 167 -8.46 5.41 -38.27
CA GLU A 167 -9.56 6.07 -37.53
C GLU A 167 -10.59 5.10 -36.94
N ARG A 168 -10.76 3.92 -37.55
CA ARG A 168 -11.61 2.84 -37.04
C ARG A 168 -10.94 2.13 -35.86
N ILE A 169 -9.67 1.76 -36.03
CA ILE A 169 -8.89 1.09 -34.99
C ILE A 169 -8.71 1.98 -33.76
N GLN A 170 -8.46 3.29 -33.94
CA GLN A 170 -8.40 4.24 -32.83
C GLN A 170 -9.72 4.26 -32.03
N ARG A 171 -10.88 4.15 -32.69
CA ARG A 171 -12.18 4.07 -32.01
C ARG A 171 -12.41 2.74 -31.28
N GLU A 172 -11.93 1.62 -31.81
CA GLU A 172 -12.15 0.28 -31.25
C GLU A 172 -11.13 -0.11 -30.15
N ILE A 173 -9.93 0.48 -30.17
CA ILE A 173 -8.82 0.16 -29.24
C ILE A 173 -8.60 1.23 -28.18
N LEU A 174 -8.68 2.52 -28.55
CA LEU A 174 -8.44 3.66 -27.66
C LEU A 174 -9.76 4.25 -27.15
N ASP A 175 -10.75 3.39 -26.88
CA ASP A 175 -12.06 3.82 -26.42
C ASP A 175 -11.92 4.64 -25.13
N LYS A 176 -12.28 5.92 -25.20
CA LYS A 176 -12.00 6.92 -24.17
C LYS A 176 -12.75 6.63 -22.87
N ASP A 177 -13.83 5.86 -22.93
CA ASP A 177 -14.65 5.51 -21.77
C ASP A 177 -14.02 4.40 -20.90
N SER A 178 -12.97 3.72 -21.40
CA SER A 178 -12.19 2.75 -20.62
C SER A 178 -11.10 3.39 -19.75
N TYR A 179 -10.86 4.70 -19.90
CA TYR A 179 -10.06 5.52 -18.98
C TYR A 179 -10.87 5.82 -17.71
N GLN A 180 -11.11 4.79 -16.90
CA GLN A 180 -11.35 5.06 -15.48
C GLN A 180 -10.03 5.58 -14.92
N SER A 181 -10.00 6.87 -14.59
CA SER A 181 -8.91 7.47 -13.82
C SER A 181 -8.62 6.57 -12.64
N ILE A 182 -7.42 6.00 -12.61
CA ILE A 182 -6.97 5.22 -11.46
C ILE A 182 -6.86 6.24 -10.34
N ASP A 183 -7.77 6.17 -9.36
CA ASP A 183 -7.64 6.85 -8.08
C ASP A 183 -6.44 6.21 -7.36
N LEU A 184 -5.24 6.62 -7.76
CA LEU A 184 -4.00 6.39 -7.04
C LEU A 184 -4.11 7.26 -5.78
N MET A 185 -4.13 6.64 -4.60
CA MET A 185 -3.88 7.40 -3.38
C MET A 185 -2.47 7.96 -3.49
N GLU A 186 -2.29 9.28 -3.37
CA GLU A 186 -0.97 9.91 -3.52
C GLU A 186 0.12 9.25 -2.64
N ASP A 187 1.08 8.59 -3.30
CA ASP A 187 2.20 7.79 -2.76
C ASP A 187 3.01 8.47 -1.65
N THR A 188 3.03 9.79 -1.60
CA THR A 188 3.85 10.55 -0.63
C THR A 188 3.17 10.77 0.71
N GLN A 189 1.85 10.58 0.82
CA GLN A 189 1.15 10.75 2.09
C GLN A 189 1.22 9.49 2.97
N ILE A 190 1.23 8.29 2.37
CA ILE A 190 1.16 7.04 3.13
C ILE A 190 2.47 6.77 3.87
N ASP A 191 3.63 6.88 3.22
CA ASP A 191 4.94 6.67 3.89
C ASP A 191 5.21 7.72 4.97
N GLY A 192 4.89 9.00 4.69
CA GLY A 192 5.03 10.08 5.66
C GLY A 192 4.09 9.92 6.86
N LEU A 193 2.84 9.47 6.64
CA LEU A 193 1.90 9.15 7.73
C LEU A 193 2.36 7.94 8.53
N ILE A 194 2.82 6.87 7.86
CA ILE A 194 3.33 5.66 8.52
C ILE A 194 4.55 5.99 9.37
N GLU A 195 5.53 6.73 8.86
CA GLU A 195 6.71 7.11 9.62
C GLU A 195 6.39 8.08 10.76
N LYS A 196 5.51 9.06 10.54
CA LYS A 196 5.09 10.01 11.58
C LYS A 196 4.32 9.30 12.70
N GLU A 197 3.43 8.37 12.36
CA GLU A 197 2.71 7.57 13.33
C GLU A 197 3.63 6.61 14.08
N LEU A 198 4.50 5.86 13.38
CA LEU A 198 5.49 4.99 14.01
C LEU A 198 6.44 5.79 14.92
N SER A 199 6.77 7.03 14.55
CA SER A 199 7.59 7.94 15.35
C SER A 199 6.85 8.45 16.58
N HIS A 200 5.58 8.82 16.47
CA HIS A 200 4.74 9.17 17.62
C HIS A 200 4.61 8.00 18.60
N PHE A 201 4.45 6.78 18.09
CA PHE A 201 4.43 5.57 18.92
C PHE A 201 5.77 5.31 19.60
N LYS A 202 6.90 5.49 18.91
CA LYS A 202 8.24 5.36 19.52
C LYS A 202 8.51 6.46 20.55
N MET A 203 8.13 7.71 20.29
CA MET A 203 8.35 8.83 21.22
C MET A 203 7.50 8.72 22.49
N ASN A 204 6.22 8.34 22.36
CA ASN A 204 5.35 8.13 23.52
C ASN A 204 5.78 6.92 24.39
N TYR A 205 6.65 6.05 23.89
CA TYR A 205 7.14 4.88 24.63
C TYR A 205 8.61 4.98 25.06
N ALA A 206 9.45 5.75 24.36
CA ALA A 206 10.78 6.11 24.86
C ALA A 206 10.68 6.97 26.13
N ALA A 207 9.64 7.81 26.24
CA ALA A 207 9.36 8.61 27.42
C ALA A 207 8.80 7.80 28.62
N ASN A 208 8.30 6.58 28.41
CA ASN A 208 7.75 5.73 29.47
C ASN A 208 8.74 4.67 29.99
N ASN A 209 10.00 4.73 29.55
CA ASN A 209 11.10 3.86 29.99
C ASN A 209 12.26 4.65 30.66
N LEU A 210 11.97 5.82 31.24
CA LEU A 210 12.84 6.51 32.19
C LEU A 210 12.11 6.71 33.51
#